data_AF-A0A7S6URY6-F1
#
_entry.id   AF-A0A7S6URY6-F1
#
_cell.length_a   1.000
_cell.length_b   1.000
_cell.length_c   1.000
_cell.angle_alpha   90.00
_cell.angle_beta   90.00
_cell.angle_gamma   90.00
#
_symmetry.space_group_name_H-M   'P 1'
#
loop_
_entity.id
_entity.type
_entity.pdbx_description
1 polymer ?
#
loop_
_entity_poly.entity_id
_entity_poly.type
_entity_poly.pdbx_seq_one_letter_code
_entity_poly.pdbx_strand_id
1 'polypeptide(L)'
;MHTFKSIRQHLTGAGFNVVLQDEGVASIELSLEQGTRYQTIFLSELQDEDGRPYLRVSSAVAVADGVDVTRALKFNWQSRVGYLAIGEMGGDAYLQLCENRPFEGLDGAEVHRLVLDIGGTSDRMERALSGERDVL
;
A
#
# COMPACT_ATOMS: atom_id res chain seq x y z
N MET A 1 -3.47 -12.83 -13.67
CA MET A 1 -4.12 -11.56 -14.04
C MET A 1 -3.05 -10.69 -14.70
N HIS A 2 -3.32 -10.05 -15.85
CA HIS A 2 -2.23 -9.51 -16.68
C HIS A 2 -2.34 -8.02 -17.03
N THR A 3 -3.34 -7.31 -16.51
CA THR A 3 -3.51 -5.87 -16.74
C THR A 3 -4.05 -5.19 -15.49
N PHE A 4 -3.77 -3.90 -15.33
CA PHE A 4 -4.33 -3.12 -14.22
C PHE A 4 -5.85 -3.10 -14.21
N LYS A 5 -6.47 -3.05 -15.40
CA LYS A 5 -7.92 -3.19 -15.57
C LYS A 5 -8.44 -4.52 -15.02
N SER A 6 -7.77 -5.63 -15.31
CA SER A 6 -8.17 -6.96 -14.81
C SER A 6 -8.04 -7.05 -13.29
N ILE A 7 -7.00 -6.46 -12.70
CA ILE A 7 -6.80 -6.38 -11.25
C ILE A 7 -7.96 -5.60 -10.59
N ARG A 8 -8.27 -4.41 -11.11
CA ARG A 8 -9.39 -3.60 -10.62
C ARG A 8 -10.72 -4.35 -10.69
N GLN A 9 -11.02 -4.97 -11.84
CA GLN A 9 -12.24 -5.74 -12.03
C GLN A 9 -12.36 -6.90 -11.03
N HIS A 10 -11.24 -7.59 -10.76
CA HIS A 10 -11.20 -8.64 -9.76
C HIS A 10 -11.53 -8.10 -8.36
N LEU A 11 -10.88 -7.02 -7.94
CA LEU A 11 -11.11 -6.41 -6.62
C LEU A 11 -12.54 -5.87 -6.45
N THR A 12 -13.09 -5.21 -7.47
CA THR A 12 -14.50 -4.80 -7.47
C THR A 12 -15.43 -6.01 -7.37
N GLY A 13 -15.17 -7.08 -8.12
CA GLY A 13 -15.94 -8.33 -8.05
C GLY A 13 -15.84 -9.04 -6.70
N ALA A 14 -14.74 -8.85 -5.99
CA ALA A 14 -14.53 -9.33 -4.62
C ALA A 14 -15.19 -8.44 -3.54
N GLY A 15 -15.85 -7.35 -3.93
CA GLY A 15 -16.59 -6.46 -3.03
C GLY A 15 -15.79 -5.27 -2.49
N PHE A 16 -14.55 -5.06 -2.93
CA PHE A 16 -13.81 -3.85 -2.58
C PHE A 16 -14.39 -2.62 -3.31
N ASN A 17 -14.49 -1.50 -2.60
CA ASN A 17 -14.83 -0.21 -3.20
C ASN A 17 -13.58 0.38 -3.87
N VAL A 18 -13.40 0.09 -5.16
CA VAL A 18 -12.24 0.54 -5.95
C VAL A 18 -12.58 1.83 -6.68
N VAL A 19 -11.88 2.92 -6.35
CA VAL A 19 -12.03 4.24 -6.98
C VAL A 19 -10.86 4.47 -7.93
N LEU A 20 -11.12 4.78 -9.21
CA LEU A 20 -10.06 5.18 -10.14
C LEU A 20 -9.66 6.62 -9.83
N GLN A 21 -8.36 6.87 -9.67
CA GLN A 21 -7.81 8.20 -9.42
C GLN A 21 -7.23 8.80 -10.69
N ASP A 22 -6.49 7.99 -11.47
CA ASP A 22 -5.90 8.35 -12.75
C ASP A 22 -5.64 7.09 -13.59
N GLU A 23 -5.13 7.22 -14.81
CA GLU A 23 -4.64 6.10 -15.60
C GLU A 23 -3.54 5.34 -14.84
N GLY A 24 -3.76 4.04 -14.63
CA GLY A 24 -2.84 3.20 -13.86
C GLY A 24 -2.88 3.41 -12.34
N VAL A 25 -3.76 4.27 -11.80
CA VAL A 25 -3.85 4.52 -10.35
C VAL A 25 -5.28 4.37 -9.83
N ALA A 26 -5.44 3.60 -8.77
CA ALA A 26 -6.71 3.42 -8.07
C ALA A 26 -6.51 3.43 -6.55
N SER A 27 -7.57 3.68 -5.80
CA SER A 27 -7.57 3.56 -4.35
C SER A 27 -8.70 2.66 -3.86
N ILE A 28 -8.50 2.08 -2.68
CA ILE A 28 -9.49 1.31 -1.92
C ILE A 28 -9.53 1.89 -0.52
N GLU A 29 -10.74 2.16 -0.03
CA GLU A 29 -10.94 2.46 1.38
C GLU A 29 -11.24 1.13 2.11
N LEU A 30 -10.23 0.59 2.80
CA LEU A 30 -10.35 -0.67 3.53
C LEU A 30 -10.98 -0.42 4.89
N SER A 31 -12.17 -0.99 5.10
CA SER A 31 -12.85 -0.98 6.39
C SER A 31 -12.17 -1.93 7.37
N LEU A 32 -11.78 -1.41 8.53
CA LEU A 32 -11.12 -2.12 9.62
C LEU A 32 -11.95 -2.00 10.90
N GLU A 33 -11.71 -2.89 11.87
CA GLU A 33 -12.40 -2.90 13.17
C GLU A 33 -13.94 -2.80 13.05
N GLN A 34 -14.55 -3.58 12.15
CA GLN A 34 -16.01 -3.58 11.90
C GLN A 34 -16.56 -2.21 11.43
N GLY A 35 -15.74 -1.40 10.74
CA GLY A 35 -16.17 -0.14 10.14
C GLY A 35 -16.00 1.10 10.99
N THR A 36 -15.32 0.99 12.12
CA THR A 36 -14.93 2.15 12.93
C THR A 36 -13.66 2.83 12.41
N ARG A 37 -12.87 2.12 11.59
CA ARG A 37 -11.61 2.60 11.02
C ARG A 37 -11.53 2.31 9.54
N TYR A 38 -10.78 3.15 8.83
CA TYR A 38 -10.59 3.05 7.39
C TYR A 38 -9.12 3.31 7.06
N GLN A 39 -8.54 2.44 6.24
CA GLN A 39 -7.19 2.63 5.70
C GLN A 39 -7.28 2.82 4.19
N THR A 40 -6.72 3.91 3.68
CA THR A 40 -6.65 4.14 2.24
C THR A 40 -5.48 3.35 1.66
N ILE A 41 -5.77 2.46 0.71
CA ILE A 41 -4.79 1.66 -0.02
C ILE A 41 -4.74 2.18 -1.45
N PHE A 42 -3.54 2.40 -1.96
CA PHE A 42 -3.29 2.81 -3.33
C PHE A 42 -2.79 1.61 -4.13
N LEU A 43 -3.29 1.49 -5.35
CA LEU A 43 -2.88 0.55 -6.38
C LEU A 43 -2.30 1.37 -7.52
N SER A 44 -1.04 1.12 -7.87
CA SER A 44 -0.38 1.82 -8.98
C SER A 44 0.27 0.82 -9.94
N GLU A 45 0.02 0.99 -11.22
CA GLU A 45 0.76 0.31 -12.28
C GLU A 45 2.11 1.01 -12.48
N LEU A 46 3.17 0.24 -12.40
CA LEU A 46 4.54 0.67 -12.63
C LEU A 46 5.15 -0.17 -13.75
N GLN A 47 6.26 0.30 -14.30
CA GLN A 47 7.08 -0.49 -15.22
C GLN A 47 8.51 -0.56 -14.71
N ASP A 48 9.17 -1.70 -14.91
CA ASP A 48 10.62 -1.77 -14.77
C ASP A 48 11.32 -1.22 -16.04
N GLU A 49 12.65 -1.31 -16.05
CA GLU A 49 13.49 -0.79 -17.13
C GLU A 49 13.24 -1.50 -18.47
N ASP A 50 12.73 -2.73 -18.45
CA ASP A 50 12.37 -3.52 -19.65
C ASP A 50 10.90 -3.30 -20.06
N GLY A 51 10.16 -2.43 -19.37
CA GLY A 51 8.74 -2.17 -19.62
C GLY A 51 7.81 -3.25 -19.04
N ARG A 52 8.30 -4.15 -18.18
CA ARG A 52 7.45 -5.18 -17.56
C ARG A 52 6.56 -4.53 -16.49
N PRO A 53 5.24 -4.81 -16.48
CA PRO A 53 4.34 -4.16 -15.55
C PRO A 53 4.40 -4.77 -14.15
N TYR A 54 4.38 -3.89 -13.15
CA TYR A 54 4.29 -4.21 -11.72
C TYR A 54 3.06 -3.55 -11.11
N LEU A 55 2.45 -4.25 -10.16
CA LEU A 55 1.47 -3.66 -9.25
C LEU A 55 2.23 -3.20 -8.01
N ARG A 56 2.20 -1.91 -7.72
CA ARG A 56 2.46 -1.40 -6.38
C ARG A 56 1.16 -1.36 -5.60
N VAL A 57 1.17 -1.97 -4.43
CA VAL A 57 0.14 -1.78 -3.39
C VAL A 57 0.79 -0.99 -2.27
N SER A 58 0.25 0.17 -1.92
CA SER A 58 0.82 1.00 -0.86
C SER A 58 -0.25 1.64 0.02
N SER A 59 0.17 2.10 1.19
CA SER A 59 -0.65 2.93 2.06
C SER A 59 0.24 3.84 2.89
N ALA A 60 -0.15 5.11 3.01
CA ALA A 60 0.54 6.06 3.87
C ALA A 60 0.40 5.63 5.34
N VAL A 61 1.43 5.88 6.16
CA VAL A 61 1.43 5.56 7.59
C VAL A 61 1.82 6.73 8.49
N ALA A 62 2.52 7.73 7.94
CA ALA A 62 2.86 8.97 8.63
C ALA A 62 3.40 10.01 7.64
N VAL A 63 3.49 11.27 8.05
CA VAL A 63 4.35 12.24 7.37
C VAL A 63 5.82 11.79 7.48
N ALA A 64 6.61 12.02 6.44
CA ALA A 64 8.00 11.58 6.41
C ALA A 64 8.95 12.49 7.23
N ASP A 65 8.49 13.68 7.60
CA ASP A 65 9.28 14.62 8.40
C ASP A 65 9.60 14.03 9.77
N GLY A 66 10.87 14.13 10.18
CA GLY A 66 11.34 13.63 11.48
C GLY A 66 11.44 12.10 11.62
N VAL A 67 11.26 11.31 10.56
CA VAL A 67 11.42 9.84 10.61
C VAL A 67 12.89 9.44 10.85
N ASP A 68 13.17 8.61 11.87
CA ASP A 68 14.47 7.95 12.04
C ASP A 68 14.67 6.88 10.95
N VAL A 69 15.52 7.24 9.99
CA VAL A 69 15.93 6.37 8.87
C VAL A 69 16.55 5.06 9.37
N THR A 70 17.30 5.07 10.47
CA THR A 70 17.92 3.86 11.03
C THR A 70 16.85 2.89 11.52
N ARG A 71 15.83 3.40 12.23
CA ARG A 71 14.72 2.58 12.71
C ARG A 71 13.85 2.08 11.54
N ALA A 72 13.59 2.93 10.56
CA ALA A 72 12.86 2.55 9.35
C ALA A 72 13.58 1.46 8.54
N LEU A 73 14.90 1.55 8.36
CA LEU A 73 15.68 0.51 7.66
C LEU A 73 15.76 -0.79 8.45
N LYS A 74 15.86 -0.72 9.79
CA LYS A 74 15.76 -1.92 10.65
C LYS A 74 14.37 -2.57 10.55
N PHE A 75 13.30 -1.78 10.51
CA PHE A 75 11.96 -2.28 10.26
C PHE A 75 11.88 -3.00 8.92
N ASN A 76 12.38 -2.39 7.84
CA ASN A 76 12.39 -2.99 6.50
C ASN A 76 13.07 -4.36 6.49
N TRP A 77 14.19 -4.49 7.19
CA TRP A 77 14.89 -5.76 7.31
C TRP A 77 14.07 -6.85 8.03
N GLN A 78 13.27 -6.46 9.02
CA GLN A 78 12.49 -7.38 9.84
C GLN A 78 11.09 -7.67 9.27
N SER A 79 10.58 -6.79 8.41
CA SER A 79 9.23 -6.88 7.89
C SER A 79 9.06 -8.11 7.00
N ARG A 80 7.93 -8.79 7.16
CA ARG A 80 7.47 -9.86 6.26
C ARG A 80 6.44 -9.36 5.24
N VAL A 81 5.95 -8.13 5.42
CA VAL A 81 4.87 -7.53 4.64
C VAL A 81 5.35 -6.17 4.17
N GLY A 82 5.54 -6.03 2.85
CA GLY A 82 6.03 -4.80 2.26
C GLY A 82 7.35 -4.27 2.84
N TYR A 83 7.65 -3.04 2.44
CA TYR A 83 8.78 -2.26 2.91
C TYR A 83 8.36 -0.80 2.98
N LEU A 84 9.04 -0.03 3.84
CA LEU A 84 8.87 1.40 3.95
C LEU A 84 9.57 2.12 2.80
N ALA A 85 8.86 3.05 2.20
CA ALA A 85 9.35 4.00 1.21
C ALA A 85 8.80 5.39 1.52
N ILE A 86 9.41 6.43 0.94
CA ILE A 86 8.84 7.78 0.94
C ILE A 86 8.19 7.99 -0.41
N GLY A 87 6.93 8.44 -0.39
CA GLY A 87 6.18 8.84 -1.58
C GLY A 87 5.54 10.21 -1.37
N GLU A 88 5.42 10.97 -2.44
CA GLU A 88 4.74 12.27 -2.40
C GLU A 88 3.24 12.09 -2.57
N MET A 89 2.47 12.78 -1.72
CA MET A 89 1.00 12.81 -1.80
C MET A 89 0.52 14.21 -1.44
N GLY A 90 -0.17 14.88 -2.37
CA GLY A 90 -0.67 16.23 -2.14
C GLY A 90 0.43 17.30 -1.96
N GLY A 91 1.65 17.03 -2.42
CA GLY A 91 2.81 17.92 -2.28
C GLY A 91 3.65 17.69 -1.02
N ASP A 92 3.18 16.85 -0.10
CA ASP A 92 3.93 16.48 1.10
C ASP A 92 4.55 15.08 0.96
N ALA A 93 5.67 14.87 1.63
CA ALA A 93 6.33 13.57 1.73
C ALA A 93 5.67 12.72 2.81
N TYR A 94 5.18 11.55 2.44
CA TYR A 94 4.62 10.57 3.36
C TYR A 94 5.48 9.31 3.41
N LEU A 95 5.66 8.79 4.62
CA LEU A 95 6.12 7.42 4.82
C LEU A 95 5.00 6.49 4.37
N GLN A 96 5.31 5.58 3.46
CA GLN A 96 4.39 4.58 2.93
C GLN A 96 4.91 3.18 3.22
N LEU A 97 4.02 2.29 3.64
CA LEU A 97 4.25 0.86 3.53
C LEU A 97 3.82 0.43 2.12
N CYS A 98 4.71 -0.20 1.37
CA CYS A 98 4.39 -0.62 0.01
C CYS A 98 5.00 -1.98 -0.36
N GLU A 99 4.41 -2.62 -1.36
CA GLU A 99 4.92 -3.84 -1.96
C GLU A 99 4.71 -3.79 -3.48
N ASN A 100 5.75 -4.13 -4.25
CA ASN A 100 5.69 -4.21 -5.71
C ASN A 100 5.72 -5.68 -6.12
N ARG A 101 4.76 -6.10 -6.95
CA ARG A 101 4.73 -7.44 -7.53
C ARG A 101 4.63 -7.35 -9.05
N PRO A 102 5.40 -8.15 -9.80
CA PRO A 102 5.21 -8.25 -11.24
C PRO A 102 3.77 -8.73 -11.51
N PHE A 103 3.17 -8.28 -12.61
CA PHE A 103 1.86 -8.83 -13.01
C PHE A 103 1.98 -10.32 -13.38
N GLU A 104 3.15 -10.74 -13.86
CA GLU A 104 3.46 -12.15 -14.06
C GLU A 104 3.42 -12.91 -12.73
N GLY A 105 2.61 -13.97 -12.66
CA GLY A 105 2.42 -14.77 -11.45
C GLY A 105 1.45 -14.16 -10.44
N LEU A 106 0.91 -12.96 -10.67
CA LEU A 106 -0.08 -12.35 -9.79
C LEU A 106 -1.49 -12.88 -10.09
N ASP A 107 -2.03 -13.65 -9.16
CA ASP A 107 -3.40 -14.15 -9.18
C ASP A 107 -4.33 -13.35 -8.27
N GLY A 108 -5.63 -13.65 -8.31
CA GLY A 108 -6.62 -12.92 -7.53
C GLY A 108 -6.43 -13.06 -6.02
N ALA A 109 -6.01 -14.25 -5.55
CA ALA A 109 -5.78 -14.49 -4.13
C ALA A 109 -4.59 -13.67 -3.62
N GLU A 110 -3.51 -13.58 -4.40
CA GLU A 110 -2.35 -12.77 -4.07
C GLU A 110 -2.67 -11.27 -4.06
N VAL A 111 -3.45 -10.77 -5.04
CA VAL A 111 -3.89 -9.37 -5.00
C VAL A 111 -4.73 -9.09 -3.76
N HIS A 112 -5.70 -9.96 -3.46
CA HIS A 112 -6.53 -9.82 -2.27
C HIS A 112 -5.67 -9.78 -1.00
N ARG A 113 -4.73 -10.73 -0.88
CA ARG A 113 -3.80 -10.81 0.24
C ARG A 113 -2.98 -9.53 0.37
N LEU A 114 -2.43 -8.99 -0.72
CA LEU A 114 -1.66 -7.74 -0.70
C LEU A 114 -2.49 -6.57 -0.15
N VAL A 115 -3.74 -6.42 -0.61
CA VAL A 115 -4.63 -5.35 -0.11
C VAL A 115 -4.85 -5.49 1.39
N LEU A 116 -5.15 -6.70 1.88
CA LEU A 116 -5.40 -6.91 3.31
C LEU A 116 -4.14 -6.79 4.17
N ASP A 117 -3.02 -7.34 3.71
CA ASP A 117 -1.76 -7.34 4.45
C ASP A 117 -1.20 -5.93 4.58
N ILE A 118 -1.17 -5.17 3.47
CA ILE A 118 -0.73 -3.77 3.48
C ILE A 118 -1.69 -2.92 4.31
N GLY A 119 -3.00 -3.00 4.05
CA GLY A 119 -3.99 -2.21 4.78
C GLY A 119 -3.98 -2.46 6.28
N GLY A 120 -4.00 -3.73 6.70
CA GLY A 120 -3.99 -4.08 8.12
C GLY A 120 -2.65 -3.80 8.81
N THR A 121 -1.52 -3.89 8.10
CA THR A 121 -0.21 -3.56 8.68
C THR A 121 -0.03 -2.05 8.78
N SER A 122 -0.41 -1.28 7.76
CA SER A 122 -0.37 0.18 7.79
C SER A 122 -1.21 0.75 8.93
N ASP A 123 -2.45 0.26 9.13
CA ASP A 123 -3.30 0.70 10.24
C ASP A 123 -2.65 0.47 11.62
N ARG A 124 -2.03 -0.70 11.82
CA ARG A 124 -1.29 -0.99 13.06
C ARG A 124 -0.09 -0.07 13.23
N MET A 125 0.62 0.26 12.15
CA MET A 125 1.74 1.18 12.18
C MET A 125 1.28 2.60 12.52
N GLU A 126 0.23 3.11 11.86
CA GLU A 126 -0.37 4.40 12.18
C GLU A 126 -0.76 4.49 13.66
N ARG A 127 -1.29 3.42 14.24
CA ARG A 127 -1.63 3.36 15.67
C ARG A 127 -0.41 3.44 16.57
N ALA A 128 0.64 2.68 16.26
CA ALA A 128 1.87 2.74 17.03
C ALA A 128 2.48 4.14 16.97
N LEU A 129 2.50 4.76 15.79
CA LEU A 129 3.03 6.10 15.54
C LEU A 129 2.20 7.23 16.16
N SER A 130 0.88 7.09 16.19
CA SER A 130 -0.01 8.10 16.79
C SER A 130 -0.16 7.96 18.30
N GLY A 131 0.05 6.75 18.85
CA GLY A 131 0.02 6.47 20.29
C GLY A 131 1.36 6.72 20.99
N GLU A 132 2.48 6.51 20.30
CA GLU A 132 3.82 6.84 20.78
C GLU A 132 4.18 8.26 20.33
N ARG A 133 4.16 9.23 21.26
CA ARG A 133 4.74 10.58 21.02
C ARG A 133 6.26 10.56 20.84
N ASP A 134 6.90 9.40 20.92
CA ASP A 134 8.29 9.19 20.53
C ASP A 134 8.30 8.58 19.14
N VAL A 135 8.37 9.47 18.16
CA VAL A 135 8.44 9.21 16.73
C VAL A 135 9.56 8.19 16.44
N LEU A 136 9.33 7.35 15.42
CA LEU A 136 10.30 6.40 14.88
C LEU A 136 11.71 6.97 14.90
#